data_AF-A0A1G5R8V5-F1
#
_entry.id   AF-A0A1G5R8V5-F1
#
_cell.length_a   1.000
_cell.length_b   1.000
_cell.length_c   1.000
_cell.angle_alpha   90.00
_cell.angle_beta   90.00
_cell.angle_gamma   90.00
#
_symmetry.space_group_name_H-M   'P 1'
#
loop_
_entity.id
_entity.type
_entity.pdbx_description
1 polymer ?
#
loop_
_entity_poly.entity_id
_entity_poly.type
_entity_poly.pdbx_seq_one_letter_code
_entity_poly.pdbx_strand_id
1 'polypeptide(L)'
;MARRIDFERFTESQNNTPPDRLGTRYDTKGFRPEAGNTVLCHLDNSALRHRAILETRARLQELLPDHLIFTPASSLHMTVFEGVVETRRTLDAWPKGLAPDASIPAATQHVMPHLQQFEAPGDFTVCPVGISPRGLYLDGVTSADRDIMRKWRDALTEPFGYRQATHDTYAFHMTFAYMLDWLPDTQLAPLERHAEELLAHLIAQAPHIPLRRPAFCTFEDMTHFEEILTL
;
A
#
# COMPACT_ATOMS: atom_id res chain seq x y z
N MET A 1 3.46 -19.07 -2.39
CA MET A 1 4.58 -19.12 -3.37
C MET A 1 5.26 -17.77 -3.32
N ALA A 2 6.59 -17.68 -3.31
CA ALA A 2 7.27 -16.37 -3.28
C ALA A 2 7.06 -15.64 -4.61
N ARG A 3 6.77 -14.33 -4.55
CA ARG A 3 6.64 -13.45 -5.71
C ARG A 3 8.03 -13.07 -6.19
N ARG A 4 8.32 -13.28 -7.48
CA ARG A 4 9.52 -12.72 -8.09
C ARG A 4 9.41 -11.19 -8.08
N ILE A 5 10.35 -10.55 -7.40
CA ILE A 5 10.46 -9.09 -7.38
C ILE A 5 11.44 -8.71 -8.49
N ASP A 6 11.00 -7.79 -9.33
CA ASP A 6 11.89 -7.12 -10.28
C ASP A 6 12.61 -6.01 -9.51
N PHE A 7 13.87 -6.26 -9.16
CA PHE A 7 14.70 -5.29 -8.48
C PHE A 7 15.41 -4.32 -9.44
N GLU A 8 15.57 -4.69 -10.71
CA GLU A 8 16.23 -3.85 -11.72
C GLU A 8 15.50 -2.51 -11.85
N ARG A 9 14.17 -2.49 -11.73
CA ARG A 9 13.36 -1.26 -11.73
C ARG A 9 13.74 -0.22 -10.66
N PHE A 10 14.52 -0.57 -9.65
CA PHE A 10 14.98 0.36 -8.61
C PHE A 10 16.38 0.91 -8.88
N THR A 11 17.02 0.52 -9.98
CA THR A 11 18.39 0.89 -10.31
C THR A 11 18.47 2.11 -11.23
N GLU A 12 19.61 2.80 -11.19
CA GLU A 12 19.93 3.94 -12.05
C GLU A 12 19.86 3.58 -13.53
N SER A 13 20.36 2.40 -13.95
CA SER A 13 20.33 2.00 -15.37
C SER A 13 18.93 1.88 -15.97
N GLN A 14 17.92 1.59 -15.15
CA GLN A 14 16.53 1.43 -15.60
C GLN A 14 15.71 2.72 -15.51
N ASN A 15 16.24 3.77 -14.89
CA ASN A 15 15.48 5.00 -14.65
C ASN A 15 16.29 6.24 -15.05
N ASN A 16 15.80 6.96 -16.05
CA ASN A 16 16.42 8.20 -16.55
C ASN A 16 15.77 9.48 -16.00
N THR A 17 14.74 9.35 -15.15
CA THR A 17 14.05 10.45 -14.47
C THR A 17 13.95 10.16 -12.98
N PRO A 18 13.83 11.17 -12.10
CA PRO A 18 13.60 10.94 -10.68
C PRO A 18 12.33 10.10 -10.41
N PRO A 19 12.19 9.48 -9.23
CA PRO A 19 10.99 8.73 -8.85
C PRO A 19 9.70 9.54 -9.03
N ASP A 20 8.69 8.97 -9.70
CA ASP A 20 7.48 9.67 -10.18
C ASP A 20 6.73 10.52 -9.14
N ARG A 21 6.83 10.17 -7.86
CA ARG A 21 6.11 10.83 -6.76
C ARG A 21 6.97 11.80 -5.95
N LEU A 22 8.27 11.88 -6.24
CA LEU A 22 9.19 12.82 -5.62
C LEU A 22 8.84 14.25 -6.05
N GLY A 23 8.76 15.16 -5.08
CA GLY A 23 8.32 16.54 -5.26
C GLY A 23 6.80 16.74 -5.24
N THR A 24 6.02 15.66 -5.37
CA THR A 24 4.55 15.69 -5.24
C THR A 24 4.09 15.14 -3.90
N ARG A 25 4.36 13.86 -3.61
CA ARG A 25 3.92 13.16 -2.39
C ARG A 25 4.91 13.32 -1.23
N TYR A 26 6.18 13.44 -1.55
CA TYR A 26 7.27 13.56 -0.59
C TYR A 26 8.46 14.28 -1.22
N ASP A 27 9.33 14.80 -0.39
CA ASP A 27 10.67 15.25 -0.75
C ASP A 27 11.65 14.92 0.38
N THR A 28 12.88 15.42 0.31
CA THR A 28 13.92 15.17 1.33
C THR A 28 13.59 15.75 2.71
N LYS A 29 12.57 16.61 2.84
CA LYS A 29 12.14 17.19 4.12
C LYS A 29 10.99 16.41 4.77
N GLY A 30 10.27 15.59 4.01
CA GLY A 30 9.11 14.87 4.54
C GLY A 30 8.05 14.56 3.51
N PHE A 31 6.94 14.03 4.00
CA PHE A 31 5.71 13.90 3.23
C PHE A 31 5.05 15.26 3.03
N ARG A 32 4.40 15.41 1.89
CA ARG A 32 3.73 16.64 1.46
C ARG A 32 2.22 16.40 1.49
N PRO A 33 1.41 17.46 1.66
CA PRO A 33 -0.04 17.35 1.52
C PRO A 33 -0.40 16.68 0.20
N GLU A 34 -1.16 15.58 0.30
CA GLU A 34 -1.68 14.82 -0.83
C GLU A 34 -3.00 14.19 -0.39
N ALA A 35 -4.02 15.02 -0.13
CA ALA A 35 -5.23 14.59 0.54
C ALA A 35 -6.04 13.56 -0.29
N GLY A 36 -6.69 12.63 0.41
CA GLY A 36 -7.49 11.59 -0.23
C GLY A 36 -8.32 10.74 0.72
N ASN A 37 -8.91 9.68 0.15
CA ASN A 37 -9.57 8.61 0.89
C ASN A 37 -9.22 7.24 0.30
N THR A 38 -9.48 6.18 1.05
CA THR A 38 -9.06 4.83 0.68
C THR A 38 -9.79 3.78 1.52
N VAL A 39 -9.82 2.53 1.06
CA VAL A 39 -10.17 1.38 1.92
C VAL A 39 -8.89 0.59 2.17
N LEU A 40 -8.52 0.43 3.43
CA LEU A 40 -7.28 -0.23 3.84
C LEU A 40 -7.47 -1.08 5.11
N CYS A 41 -6.47 -1.91 5.39
CA CYS A 41 -6.34 -2.63 6.64
C CYS A 41 -5.07 -2.14 7.35
N HIS A 42 -5.21 -1.49 8.52
CA HIS A 42 -4.06 -1.13 9.34
C HIS A 42 -3.33 -2.37 9.89
N LEU A 43 -2.02 -2.27 10.06
CA LEU A 43 -1.25 -3.24 10.86
C LEU A 43 -1.80 -3.24 12.29
N ASP A 44 -2.15 -4.42 12.80
CA ASP A 44 -2.62 -4.57 14.17
C ASP A 44 -1.44 -4.60 15.15
N ASN A 45 -1.16 -3.45 15.76
CA ASN A 45 -0.10 -3.28 16.74
C ASN A 45 -0.38 -3.97 18.09
N SER A 46 -1.60 -4.46 18.32
CA SER A 46 -1.92 -5.26 19.52
C SER A 46 -1.43 -6.70 19.40
N ALA A 47 -1.32 -7.23 18.18
CA ALA A 47 -0.86 -8.59 17.93
C ALA A 47 0.67 -8.68 18.01
N LEU A 48 1.23 -9.60 18.82
CA LEU A 48 2.68 -9.73 19.01
C LEU A 48 3.49 -9.87 17.71
N ARG A 49 2.89 -10.49 16.68
CA ARG A 49 3.53 -10.72 15.38
C ARG A 49 3.86 -9.44 14.61
N HIS A 50 3.24 -8.28 14.94
CA HIS A 50 3.58 -7.00 14.29
C HIS A 50 5.06 -6.63 14.45
N ARG A 51 5.71 -7.10 15.52
CA ARG A 51 7.12 -6.83 15.81
C ARG A 51 8.05 -7.33 14.71
N ALA A 52 7.76 -8.49 14.10
CA ALA A 52 8.57 -9.01 13.00
C ALA A 52 8.49 -8.11 11.74
N ILE A 53 7.34 -7.47 11.52
CA ILE A 53 7.14 -6.51 10.43
C ILE A 53 7.97 -5.25 10.72
N LEU A 54 7.92 -4.73 11.96
CA LEU A 54 8.71 -3.56 12.35
C LEU A 54 10.22 -3.82 12.31
N GLU A 55 10.66 -5.01 12.71
CA GLU A 55 12.06 -5.43 12.60
C GLU A 55 12.50 -5.50 11.13
N THR A 56 11.68 -6.10 10.26
CA THR A 56 11.95 -6.15 8.81
C THR A 56 12.05 -4.75 8.22
N ARG A 57 11.16 -3.84 8.61
CA ARG A 57 11.20 -2.42 8.21
C ARG A 57 12.48 -1.74 8.68
N ALA A 58 12.90 -1.96 9.93
CA ALA A 58 14.11 -1.37 10.48
C ALA A 58 15.37 -1.84 9.75
N ARG A 59 15.48 -3.14 9.44
CA ARG A 59 16.61 -3.69 8.67
C ARG A 59 16.69 -3.13 7.25
N LEU A 60 15.54 -2.91 6.59
CA LEU A 60 15.52 -2.23 5.28
C LEU A 60 15.96 -0.76 5.39
N GLN A 61 15.60 -0.07 6.48
CA GLN A 61 16.02 1.30 6.73
C GLN A 61 17.53 1.42 6.94
N GLU A 62 18.14 0.45 7.63
CA GLU A 62 19.59 0.37 7.81
C GLU A 62 20.32 0.03 6.50
N LEU A 63 19.71 -0.77 5.62
CA LEU A 63 20.31 -1.17 4.35
C LEU A 63 20.36 -0.02 3.33
N LEU A 64 19.33 0.83 3.31
CA LEU A 64 19.14 1.87 2.28
C LEU A 64 18.85 3.25 2.91
N PRO A 65 19.70 3.76 3.82
CA PRO A 65 19.38 4.93 4.64
C PRO A 65 19.25 6.23 3.85
N ASP A 66 20.01 6.36 2.75
CA ASP A 66 20.07 7.59 1.94
C ASP A 66 19.14 7.55 0.71
N HIS A 67 18.56 6.39 0.39
CA HIS A 67 17.76 6.18 -0.82
C HIS A 67 16.25 6.15 -0.55
N LEU A 68 15.83 6.17 0.71
CA LEU A 68 14.45 5.93 1.11
C LEU A 68 13.95 6.98 2.11
N ILE A 69 12.70 7.41 1.92
CA ILE A 69 11.92 8.09 2.96
C ILE A 69 10.88 7.13 3.51
N PHE A 70 10.94 6.86 4.82
CA PHE A 70 10.05 5.92 5.47
C PHE A 70 8.77 6.57 6.00
N THR A 71 7.64 5.89 5.83
CA THR A 71 6.37 6.28 6.46
C THR A 71 6.41 6.00 7.97
N PRO A 72 5.64 6.72 8.80
CA PRO A 72 5.54 6.41 10.23
C PRO A 72 5.07 4.98 10.47
N ALA A 73 5.58 4.32 11.51
CA ALA A 73 5.16 2.95 11.85
C ALA A 73 3.65 2.84 12.14
N SER A 74 3.05 3.90 12.69
CA SER A 74 1.60 4.01 12.93
C SER A 74 0.77 4.03 11.64
N SER A 75 1.37 4.42 10.51
CA SER A 75 0.69 4.49 9.21
C SER A 75 0.71 3.16 8.45
N LEU A 76 1.41 2.12 8.93
CA LEU A 76 1.56 0.87 8.21
C LEU A 76 0.19 0.21 7.96
N HIS A 77 -0.09 -0.08 6.69
CA HIS A 77 -1.34 -0.67 6.24
C HIS A 77 -1.16 -1.45 4.95
N MET A 78 -2.15 -2.29 4.63
CA MET A 78 -2.35 -2.83 3.29
C MET A 78 -3.58 -2.15 2.68
N THR A 79 -3.42 -1.49 1.54
CA THR A 79 -4.58 -0.95 0.81
C THR A 79 -5.39 -2.10 0.20
N VAL A 80 -6.70 -2.07 0.41
CA VAL A 80 -7.66 -2.99 -0.22
C VAL A 80 -8.16 -2.39 -1.52
N PHE A 81 -8.59 -1.13 -1.49
CA PHE A 81 -9.06 -0.39 -2.66
C PHE A 81 -8.60 1.06 -2.57
N GLU A 82 -7.96 1.53 -3.63
CA GLU A 82 -7.49 2.91 -3.73
C GLU A 82 -8.68 3.82 -4.01
N GLY A 83 -8.97 4.71 -3.06
CA GLY A 83 -9.97 5.77 -3.21
C GLY A 83 -9.44 6.95 -4.02
N VAL A 84 -10.02 8.14 -3.80
CA VAL A 84 -9.56 9.35 -4.50
C VAL A 84 -8.31 9.93 -3.86
N VAL A 85 -7.48 10.60 -4.66
CA VAL A 85 -6.35 11.40 -4.20
C VAL A 85 -6.27 12.68 -5.03
N GLU A 86 -5.93 13.80 -4.42
CA GLU A 86 -6.05 15.12 -5.07
C GLU A 86 -5.19 15.28 -6.33
N THR A 87 -4.10 14.52 -6.41
CA THR A 87 -3.14 14.50 -7.54
C THR A 87 -3.54 13.58 -8.69
N ARG A 88 -4.65 12.83 -8.56
CA ARG A 88 -5.15 11.95 -9.62
C ARG A 88 -6.68 12.06 -9.76
N ARG A 89 -7.11 12.87 -10.72
CA ARG A 89 -8.53 13.12 -11.06
C ARG A 89 -8.86 12.58 -12.46
N THR A 90 -8.60 11.29 -12.67
CA THR A 90 -8.82 10.59 -13.96
C THR A 90 -10.15 9.82 -13.95
N LEU A 91 -10.72 9.53 -15.12
CA LEU A 91 -11.99 8.81 -15.25
C LEU A 91 -11.99 7.43 -14.56
N ASP A 92 -10.82 6.79 -14.46
CA ASP A 92 -10.67 5.47 -13.84
C ASP A 92 -10.42 5.52 -12.32
N ALA A 93 -10.26 6.72 -11.74
CA ALA A 93 -9.91 6.93 -10.32
C ALA A 93 -10.70 8.07 -9.65
N TRP A 94 -11.81 8.48 -10.26
CA TRP A 94 -12.68 9.55 -9.75
C TRP A 94 -14.15 9.13 -9.84
N PRO A 95 -14.98 9.37 -8.79
CA PRO A 95 -16.38 8.93 -8.78
C PRO A 95 -17.18 9.46 -9.97
N LYS A 96 -17.90 8.55 -10.63
CA LYS A 96 -18.80 8.90 -11.72
C LYS A 96 -19.91 9.83 -11.19
N GLY A 97 -20.16 10.92 -11.92
CA GLY A 97 -21.19 11.90 -11.54
C GLY A 97 -20.70 12.96 -10.56
N LEU A 98 -19.45 12.89 -10.11
CA LEU A 98 -18.79 13.96 -9.37
C LEU A 98 -17.95 14.84 -10.32
N ALA A 99 -18.03 16.15 -10.15
CA ALA A 99 -17.22 17.08 -10.96
C ALA A 99 -15.71 16.83 -10.71
N PRO A 100 -14.84 16.91 -11.75
CA PRO A 100 -13.40 16.67 -11.59
C PRO A 100 -12.70 17.64 -10.64
N ASP A 101 -13.24 18.84 -10.44
CA ASP A 101 -12.74 19.89 -9.55
C ASP A 101 -13.37 19.83 -8.15
N ALA A 102 -14.26 18.86 -7.88
CA ALA A 102 -14.85 18.69 -6.55
C ALA A 102 -13.76 18.47 -5.48
N SER A 103 -13.97 19.00 -4.28
CA SER A 103 -13.02 18.84 -3.19
C SER A 103 -12.92 17.39 -2.72
N ILE A 104 -11.80 17.01 -2.10
CA ILE A 104 -11.65 15.68 -1.50
C ILE A 104 -12.74 15.40 -0.45
N PRO A 105 -13.12 16.35 0.44
CA PRO A 105 -14.26 16.15 1.32
C PRO A 105 -15.57 15.87 0.59
N ALA A 106 -15.85 16.55 -0.53
CA ALA A 106 -17.04 16.30 -1.33
C ALA A 106 -17.02 14.89 -1.96
N ALA A 107 -15.85 14.44 -2.43
CA ALA A 107 -15.66 13.08 -2.94
C ALA A 107 -15.84 12.02 -1.83
N THR A 108 -15.32 12.27 -0.63
CA THR A 108 -15.53 11.40 0.54
C THR A 108 -17.01 11.31 0.91
N GLN A 109 -17.72 12.45 0.95
CA GLN A 109 -19.16 12.49 1.22
C GLN A 109 -19.99 11.82 0.14
N HIS A 110 -19.54 11.85 -1.12
CA HIS A 110 -20.23 11.20 -2.24
C HIS A 110 -20.25 9.67 -2.11
N VAL A 111 -19.15 9.08 -1.64
CA VAL A 111 -19.00 7.62 -1.53
C VAL A 111 -19.60 7.07 -0.21
N MET A 112 -19.63 7.90 0.85
CA MET A 112 -20.04 7.46 2.20
C MET A 112 -21.40 6.75 2.30
N PRO A 113 -22.51 7.25 1.73
CA PRO A 113 -23.81 6.58 1.87
C PRO A 113 -23.84 5.18 1.27
N HIS A 114 -23.11 4.97 0.17
CA HIS A 114 -22.98 3.67 -0.47
C HIS A 114 -22.15 2.71 0.39
N LEU A 115 -21.09 3.20 1.03
CA LEU A 115 -20.27 2.40 1.94
C LEU A 115 -21.00 2.04 3.24
N GLN A 116 -21.92 2.88 3.74
CA GLN A 116 -22.74 2.56 4.91
C GLN A 116 -23.70 1.37 4.67
N GLN A 117 -24.00 1.07 3.41
CA GLN A 117 -24.83 -0.06 2.99
C GLN A 117 -24.00 -1.22 2.43
N PHE A 118 -22.68 -1.12 2.51
CA PHE A 118 -21.77 -2.09 1.91
C PHE A 118 -21.79 -3.41 2.68
N GLU A 119 -21.91 -4.52 1.95
CA GLU A 119 -21.82 -5.87 2.51
C GLU A 119 -20.43 -6.45 2.23
N ALA A 120 -19.66 -6.67 3.30
CA ALA A 120 -18.35 -7.29 3.23
C ALA A 120 -18.39 -8.67 2.55
N PRO A 121 -17.58 -8.92 1.50
CA PRO A 121 -17.54 -10.23 0.82
C PRO A 121 -17.01 -11.41 1.66
N GLY A 122 -16.50 -11.15 2.88
CA GLY A 122 -16.00 -12.15 3.82
C GLY A 122 -14.62 -11.79 4.39
N ASP A 123 -14.16 -12.56 5.37
CA ASP A 123 -12.83 -12.38 5.97
C ASP A 123 -11.73 -13.02 5.09
N PHE A 124 -10.53 -12.45 5.12
CA PHE A 124 -9.35 -13.00 4.45
C PHE A 124 -8.11 -12.93 5.34
N THR A 125 -7.19 -13.87 5.16
CA THR A 125 -5.87 -13.87 5.81
C THR A 125 -4.78 -13.66 4.78
N VAL A 126 -3.80 -12.80 5.10
CA VAL A 126 -2.67 -12.49 4.21
C VAL A 126 -1.33 -12.95 4.77
N CYS A 127 -0.41 -13.29 3.87
CA CYS A 127 0.98 -13.62 4.17
C CYS A 127 1.95 -12.78 3.32
N PRO A 128 3.20 -12.60 3.77
CA PRO A 128 4.22 -11.96 2.96
C PRO A 128 4.70 -12.92 1.86
N VAL A 129 4.80 -12.41 0.64
CA VAL A 129 5.28 -13.18 -0.52
C VAL A 129 6.51 -12.57 -1.18
N GLY A 130 6.92 -11.37 -0.78
CA GLY A 130 8.10 -10.71 -1.34
C GLY A 130 8.50 -9.48 -0.54
N ILE A 131 9.76 -9.08 -0.66
CA ILE A 131 10.29 -7.85 -0.10
C ILE A 131 10.93 -7.04 -1.23
N SER A 132 10.69 -5.73 -1.23
CA SER A 132 11.36 -4.77 -2.11
C SER A 132 11.84 -3.58 -1.27
N PRO A 133 12.67 -2.67 -1.81
CA PRO A 133 13.07 -1.44 -1.11
C PRO A 133 11.90 -0.66 -0.50
N ARG A 134 10.73 -0.68 -1.17
CA ARG A 134 9.54 0.06 -0.72
C ARG A 134 8.75 -0.61 0.39
N GLY A 135 8.97 -1.89 0.67
CA GLY A 135 8.23 -2.66 1.68
C GLY A 135 7.84 -4.06 1.24
N LEU A 136 6.72 -4.55 1.76
CA LEU A 136 6.28 -5.95 1.60
C LEU A 136 5.30 -6.11 0.45
N TYR A 137 5.46 -7.19 -0.31
CA TYR A 137 4.41 -7.75 -1.13
C TYR A 137 3.62 -8.79 -0.34
N LEU A 138 2.30 -8.73 -0.44
CA LEU A 138 1.36 -9.55 0.30
C LEU A 138 0.48 -10.35 -0.66
N ASP A 139 0.00 -11.51 -0.20
CA ASP A 139 -0.96 -12.34 -0.92
C ASP A 139 -1.87 -13.08 0.06
N GLY A 140 -2.99 -13.60 -0.41
CA GLY A 140 -3.88 -14.45 0.39
C GLY A 140 -3.20 -15.77 0.74
N VAL A 141 -3.35 -16.24 1.99
CA VAL A 141 -2.74 -17.49 2.46
C VAL A 141 -3.24 -18.68 1.63
N THR A 142 -4.54 -18.76 1.40
CA THR A 142 -5.20 -19.80 0.60
C THR A 142 -5.75 -19.26 -0.71
N SER A 143 -6.21 -20.14 -1.61
CA SER A 143 -6.97 -19.71 -2.79
C SER A 143 -8.27 -19.02 -2.41
N ALA A 144 -8.95 -19.47 -1.35
CA ALA A 144 -10.16 -18.83 -0.85
C ALA A 144 -9.89 -17.40 -0.35
N ASP A 145 -8.77 -17.17 0.36
CA ASP A 145 -8.36 -15.81 0.78
C ASP A 145 -8.15 -14.92 -0.45
N ARG A 146 -7.41 -15.41 -1.45
CA ARG A 146 -7.19 -14.67 -2.71
C ARG A 146 -8.48 -14.35 -3.42
N ASP A 147 -9.45 -15.27 -3.42
CA ASP A 147 -10.76 -15.07 -4.04
C ASP A 147 -11.57 -14.01 -3.29
N ILE A 148 -11.55 -14.04 -1.96
CA ILE A 148 -12.22 -13.04 -1.11
C ILE A 148 -11.57 -11.66 -1.30
N MET A 149 -10.24 -11.56 -1.31
CA MET A 149 -9.52 -10.31 -1.58
C MET A 149 -9.88 -9.69 -2.95
N ARG A 150 -10.05 -10.51 -3.99
CA ARG A 150 -10.54 -10.03 -5.30
C ARG A 150 -12.00 -9.57 -5.23
N LYS A 151 -12.88 -10.34 -4.57
CA LYS A 151 -14.28 -9.96 -4.37
C LYS A 151 -14.43 -8.64 -3.60
N TRP A 152 -13.58 -8.39 -2.60
CA TRP A 152 -13.51 -7.09 -1.91
C TRP A 152 -13.26 -5.95 -2.89
N ARG A 153 -12.23 -6.09 -3.73
CA ARG A 153 -11.90 -5.08 -4.74
C ARG A 153 -13.05 -4.88 -5.71
N ASP A 154 -13.61 -5.96 -6.26
CA ASP A 154 -14.71 -5.91 -7.22
C ASP A 154 -15.95 -5.23 -6.62
N ALA A 155 -16.35 -5.63 -5.40
CA ALA A 155 -17.50 -5.04 -4.72
C ALA A 155 -17.30 -3.55 -4.44
N LEU A 156 -16.08 -3.12 -4.11
CA LEU A 156 -15.76 -1.70 -3.85
C LEU A 156 -15.80 -0.82 -5.10
N THR A 157 -15.82 -1.39 -6.32
CA THR A 157 -16.01 -0.58 -7.53
C THR A 157 -17.39 0.08 -7.59
N GLU A 158 -18.41 -0.54 -6.97
CA GLU A 158 -19.79 -0.03 -7.01
C GLU A 158 -19.96 1.22 -6.12
N PRO A 159 -19.60 1.21 -4.81
CA PRO A 159 -19.66 2.42 -3.98
C PRO A 159 -18.81 3.58 -4.50
N PHE A 160 -17.63 3.29 -5.03
CA PHE A 160 -16.71 4.31 -5.55
C PHE A 160 -17.09 4.79 -6.95
N GLY A 161 -17.83 4.00 -7.71
CA GLY A 161 -18.32 4.34 -9.04
C GLY A 161 -17.23 4.37 -10.12
N TYR A 162 -16.09 3.73 -9.88
CA TYR A 162 -15.01 3.58 -10.85
C TYR A 162 -14.21 2.30 -10.65
N ARG A 163 -13.43 1.96 -11.67
CA ARG A 163 -12.54 0.81 -11.68
C ARG A 163 -11.25 1.19 -12.38
N GLN A 164 -10.14 1.13 -11.65
CA GLN A 164 -8.83 1.51 -12.18
C GLN A 164 -8.36 0.55 -13.27
N ALA A 165 -7.53 1.04 -14.21
CA ALA A 165 -6.97 0.20 -15.26
C ALA A 165 -6.17 -1.01 -14.71
N THR A 166 -5.52 -0.83 -13.55
CA THR A 166 -4.70 -1.85 -12.87
C THR A 166 -5.50 -2.78 -11.96
N HIS A 167 -6.85 -2.72 -11.98
CA HIS A 167 -7.70 -3.36 -10.98
C HIS A 167 -7.47 -4.87 -10.81
N ASP A 168 -7.43 -5.62 -11.92
CA ASP A 168 -7.22 -7.07 -11.92
C ASP A 168 -5.78 -7.49 -11.65
N THR A 169 -4.84 -6.57 -11.91
CA THR A 169 -3.40 -6.80 -11.78
C THR A 169 -2.84 -6.21 -10.49
N TYR A 170 -3.70 -5.74 -9.58
CA TYR A 170 -3.30 -5.08 -8.36
C TYR A 170 -2.45 -6.00 -7.49
N ALA A 171 -1.27 -5.53 -7.12
CA ALA A 171 -0.37 -6.24 -6.23
C ALA A 171 -0.58 -5.72 -4.80
N PHE A 172 -1.17 -6.54 -3.94
CA PHE A 172 -1.29 -6.21 -2.52
C PHE A 172 0.10 -6.03 -1.90
N HIS A 173 0.24 -4.96 -1.13
CA HIS A 173 1.50 -4.58 -0.54
C HIS A 173 1.29 -3.76 0.73
N MET A 174 2.32 -3.72 1.57
CA MET A 174 2.44 -2.80 2.69
C MET A 174 3.64 -1.91 2.44
N THR A 175 3.39 -0.62 2.25
CA THR A 175 4.43 0.37 2.00
C THR A 175 5.14 0.71 3.30
N PHE A 176 6.46 0.55 3.31
CA PHE A 176 7.36 1.01 4.36
C PHE A 176 7.99 2.36 4.00
N ALA A 177 8.32 2.55 2.72
CA ALA A 177 9.09 3.68 2.25
C ALA A 177 8.86 3.98 0.77
N TYR A 178 9.28 5.17 0.36
CA TYR A 178 9.37 5.61 -1.03
C TYR A 178 10.82 5.95 -1.41
N MET A 179 11.17 5.77 -2.69
CA MET A 179 12.51 6.05 -3.20
C MET A 179 12.78 7.56 -3.26
N LEU A 180 13.82 8.05 -2.57
CA LEU A 180 14.33 9.42 -2.74
C LEU A 180 15.23 9.53 -3.97
N ASP A 181 15.97 8.47 -4.27
CA ASP A 181 16.84 8.35 -5.43
C ASP A 181 16.95 6.88 -5.84
N TRP A 182 17.38 6.62 -7.08
CA TRP A 182 17.60 5.26 -7.56
C TRP A 182 18.85 4.65 -6.95
N LEU A 183 18.91 3.32 -6.96
CA LEU A 183 20.04 2.57 -6.41
C LEU A 183 21.12 2.42 -7.48
N PRO A 184 22.42 2.49 -7.11
CA PRO A 184 23.48 2.07 -8.01
C PRO A 184 23.28 0.61 -8.42
N ASP A 185 23.50 0.29 -9.70
CA ASP A 185 23.37 -1.07 -10.23
C ASP A 185 24.21 -2.11 -9.46
N THR A 186 25.33 -1.67 -8.87
CA THR A 186 26.20 -2.52 -8.04
C THR A 186 25.53 -3.00 -6.76
N GLN A 187 24.44 -2.36 -6.30
CA GLN A 187 23.67 -2.76 -5.13
C GLN A 187 22.58 -3.81 -5.43
N LEU A 188 22.30 -4.10 -6.71
CA LEU A 188 21.19 -4.98 -7.11
C LEU A 188 21.31 -6.39 -6.49
N ALA A 189 22.41 -7.11 -6.77
CA ALA A 189 22.57 -8.48 -6.31
C ALA A 189 22.71 -8.61 -4.77
N PRO A 190 23.43 -7.72 -4.05
CA PRO A 190 23.40 -7.71 -2.60
C PRO A 190 22.01 -7.49 -2.01
N LEU A 191 21.23 -6.56 -2.59
CA LEU A 191 19.88 -6.24 -2.14
C LEU A 191 18.92 -7.42 -2.34
N GLU A 192 18.97 -8.07 -3.50
CA GLU A 192 18.16 -9.26 -3.80
C GLU A 192 18.38 -10.35 -2.76
N ARG A 193 19.64 -10.71 -2.49
CA ARG A 193 19.98 -11.71 -1.48
C ARG A 193 19.48 -11.32 -0.09
N HIS A 194 19.69 -10.08 0.32
CA HIS A 194 19.25 -9.61 1.63
C HIS A 194 17.72 -9.64 1.76
N ALA A 195 17.00 -9.26 0.70
CA ALA A 195 15.55 -9.32 0.68
C ALA A 195 15.01 -10.75 0.79
N GLU A 196 15.66 -11.73 0.16
CA GLU A 196 15.31 -13.15 0.30
C GLU A 196 15.55 -13.66 1.74
N GLU A 197 16.68 -13.31 2.35
CA GLU A 197 17.01 -13.66 3.73
C GLU A 197 16.00 -13.03 4.72
N LEU A 198 15.70 -11.74 4.55
CA LEU A 198 14.70 -11.04 5.35
C LEU A 198 13.31 -11.65 5.18
N LEU A 199 12.92 -12.02 3.97
CA LEU A 199 11.62 -12.64 3.70
C LEU A 199 11.51 -13.99 4.40
N ALA A 200 12.54 -14.84 4.30
CA ALA A 200 12.57 -16.12 4.99
C ALA A 200 12.47 -15.96 6.51
N HIS A 201 13.18 -14.99 7.07
CA HIS A 201 13.10 -14.65 8.49
C HIS A 201 11.69 -14.17 8.89
N LEU A 202 11.11 -13.25 8.13
CA LEU A 202 9.76 -12.72 8.37
C LEU A 202 8.71 -13.83 8.33
N ILE A 203 8.75 -14.72 7.32
CA ILE A 203 7.81 -15.84 7.21
C ILE A 203 7.90 -16.77 8.43
N ALA A 204 9.11 -17.01 8.95
CA ALA A 204 9.29 -17.85 10.13
C ALA A 204 8.68 -17.23 11.41
N GLN A 205 8.71 -15.91 11.55
CA GLN A 205 8.23 -15.20 12.75
C GLN A 205 6.75 -14.78 12.65
N ALA A 206 6.30 -14.38 11.47
CA ALA A 206 4.97 -13.88 11.18
C ALA A 206 4.48 -14.47 9.84
N PRO A 207 4.12 -15.77 9.80
CA PRO A 207 3.66 -16.41 8.57
C PRO A 207 2.39 -15.76 8.02
N HIS A 208 1.58 -15.13 8.89
CA HIS A 208 0.41 -14.34 8.52
C HIS A 208 0.62 -12.91 9.08
N ILE A 209 0.37 -11.86 8.30
CA ILE A 209 0.51 -10.50 8.81
C ILE A 209 -0.75 -10.10 9.59
N PRO A 210 -0.61 -9.56 10.81
CA PRO A 210 -1.75 -9.19 11.63
C PRO A 210 -2.33 -7.87 11.10
N LEU A 211 -3.48 -7.95 10.43
CA LEU A 211 -4.21 -6.80 9.91
C LEU A 211 -5.52 -6.61 10.68
N ARG A 212 -5.88 -5.35 10.90
CA ARG A 212 -7.24 -4.96 11.32
C ARG A 212 -8.23 -5.17 10.18
N ARG A 213 -9.52 -5.13 10.49
CA ARG A 213 -10.58 -5.19 9.47
C ARG A 213 -10.45 -4.07 8.43
N PRO A 214 -10.88 -4.29 7.18
CA PRO A 214 -10.97 -3.21 6.20
C PRO A 214 -11.75 -2.02 6.77
N ALA A 215 -11.20 -0.83 6.59
CA ALA A 215 -11.85 0.42 6.98
C ALA A 215 -11.71 1.44 5.86
N PHE A 216 -12.76 2.21 5.65
CA PHE A 216 -12.73 3.41 4.84
C PHE A 216 -12.07 4.53 5.64
N CYS A 217 -11.00 5.09 5.11
CA CYS A 217 -10.17 6.08 5.77
C CYS A 217 -10.02 7.35 4.92
N THR A 218 -9.76 8.47 5.58
CA THR A 218 -9.26 9.71 4.96
C THR A 218 -7.82 9.99 5.37
N PHE A 219 -7.09 10.73 4.55
CA PHE A 219 -5.71 11.11 4.86
C PHE A 219 -5.39 12.50 4.28
N GLU A 220 -4.52 13.24 4.96
CA GLU A 220 -4.01 14.54 4.50
C GLU A 220 -2.68 14.38 3.73
N ASP A 221 -1.91 13.35 4.07
CA ASP A 221 -0.67 12.91 3.43
C ASP A 221 -0.43 11.42 3.76
N MET A 222 0.78 10.90 3.56
CA MET A 222 1.09 9.48 3.80
C MET A 222 1.46 9.14 5.26
N THR A 223 1.31 10.08 6.20
CA THR A 223 1.76 9.92 7.59
C THR A 223 0.70 9.36 8.52
N HIS A 224 -0.58 9.53 8.18
CA HIS A 224 -1.71 9.06 8.98
C HIS A 224 -2.93 8.78 8.11
N PHE A 225 -3.67 7.73 8.46
CA PHE A 225 -4.93 7.35 7.81
C PHE A 225 -5.99 7.24 8.90
N GLU A 226 -6.95 8.15 8.87
CA GLU A 226 -8.02 8.23 9.87
C GLU A 226 -9.17 7.31 9.46
N GLU A 227 -9.50 6.33 10.32
CA GLU A 227 -10.64 5.43 10.08
C GLU A 227 -11.97 6.19 10.26
N ILE A 228 -12.80 6.18 9.23
CA ILE A 228 -14.13 6.82 9.25
C ILE A 228 -15.24 5.77 9.40
N LEU A 229 -15.09 4.61 8.75
CA LEU A 229 -16.06 3.53 8.78
C LEU A 229 -15.35 2.18 8.64
N THR A 230 -15.53 1.29 9.62
CA THR A 230 -15.15 -0.12 9.48
C THR A 230 -16.16 -0.86 8.58
N LEU A 231 -15.66 -1.64 7.61
CA LEU A 231 -16.45 -2.39 6.65
C LEU A 231 -16.52 -3.88 7.01
#